data_AF-A0A8T0GFI1-F1
#
_entry.id   AF-A0A8T0GFI1-F1
#
_cell.length_a   1.000
_cell.length_b   1.000
_cell.length_c   1.000
_cell.angle_alpha   90.00
_cell.angle_beta   90.00
_cell.angle_gamma   90.00
#
_symmetry.space_group_name_H-M   'P 1'
#
loop_
_entity.id
_entity.type
_entity.pdbx_description
1 polymer ?
#
loop_
_entity_poly.entity_id
_entity_poly.type
_entity_poly.pdbx_seq_one_letter_code
_entity_poly.pdbx_strand_id
1 'polypeptide(L)'
;MSRNAHARYVFLVECAPNPSRSAVVSGIALAVRRIGEMATGAARRGGSRLARQFAEKLTLSSGVGAQNGAPWGMQGLGGASSEGLAPFGARNASNQAVRNRMRSVKNIQKITMAMKMVAASKLRTVQVKAEGSRGLFQPFTVLLGDAPAVMGKKTLVVTLSTDKGLCGGINSTVVKYSRSLLKLSQMYGDDHKTEFVIVGDKAKAQLQREYKKYISMYITETQKVSINFTQCAMMADEIIKNNEYDVIKLVYNKFNSAVSFLPTVATLLSPEMLAGEEAQKLGNLESYETEGDATQGEVLQNLAEFQLASVLYNAMLENATSEMGARMSAMDNSTRNAGEVLDRLTLSYNRSRQASITTELIEIISGAAALEG
;
A
#
# COMPACT_ATOMS: atom_id res chain seq x y z
N MET A 1 17.28 38.42 13.18
CA MET A 1 16.92 38.03 14.55
C MET A 1 15.83 36.95 14.52
N SER A 2 16.14 35.69 14.86
CA SER A 2 15.14 34.65 15.24
C SER A 2 15.86 33.32 15.57
N ARG A 3 16.48 33.23 16.76
CA ARG A 3 17.02 31.96 17.29
C ARG A 3 16.46 31.58 18.69
N ASN A 4 15.55 32.38 19.24
CA ASN A 4 14.98 32.17 20.59
C ASN A 4 13.55 31.60 20.61
N ALA A 5 12.98 31.17 19.47
CA ALA A 5 11.64 30.58 19.45
C ALA A 5 11.60 29.14 20.01
N HIS A 6 12.68 28.37 19.87
CA HIS A 6 12.71 26.96 20.30
C HIS A 6 12.80 26.76 21.82
N ALA A 7 13.40 27.70 22.56
CA ALA A 7 13.66 27.55 24.00
C ALA A 7 12.43 27.79 24.89
N ARG A 8 11.30 28.30 24.36
CA ARG A 8 10.06 28.52 25.12
C ARG A 8 9.01 27.41 24.99
N TYR A 9 9.20 26.45 24.10
CA TYR A 9 8.24 25.34 23.89
C TYR A 9 8.51 24.10 24.76
N VAL A 10 9.66 24.03 25.43
CA VAL A 10 10.06 22.86 26.24
C VAL A 10 9.65 22.99 27.72
N PHE A 11 9.32 24.20 28.18
CA PHE A 11 9.14 24.51 29.61
C PHE A 11 7.66 24.55 30.08
N LEU A 12 6.73 24.00 29.29
CA LEU A 12 5.28 24.07 29.55
C LEU A 12 4.57 22.69 29.49
N VAL A 13 5.34 21.59 29.44
CA VAL A 13 4.82 20.21 29.34
C VAL A 13 5.12 19.38 30.60
N GLU A 14 5.97 19.88 31.50
CA GLU A 14 6.14 19.34 32.85
C GLU A 14 5.48 20.30 33.86
N CYS A 15 4.80 19.73 34.87
CA CYS A 15 4.01 20.42 35.93
C CYS A 15 2.65 21.03 35.54
N ALA A 16 1.66 20.18 35.21
CA ALA A 16 0.26 20.37 35.63
C ALA A 16 -0.58 19.07 35.50
N PRO A 17 -1.14 18.52 36.59
CA PRO A 17 -2.28 17.61 36.48
C PRO A 17 -3.57 18.43 36.24
N ASN A 18 -4.32 18.10 35.18
CA ASN A 18 -5.54 18.80 34.70
C ASN A 18 -5.37 20.28 34.28
N PRO A 19 -5.27 20.58 32.96
CA PRO A 19 -5.63 21.90 32.43
C PRO A 19 -7.15 22.02 32.26
N SER A 20 -7.71 23.19 32.55
CA SER A 20 -9.15 23.47 32.43
C SER A 20 -9.61 23.68 30.98
N ARG A 21 -10.90 23.38 30.71
CA ARG A 21 -11.48 23.26 29.36
C ARG A 21 -11.28 24.49 28.45
N SER A 22 -11.23 25.71 29.00
CA SER A 22 -11.15 26.95 28.22
C SER A 22 -9.81 27.19 27.50
N ALA A 23 -8.71 26.60 27.99
CA ALA A 23 -7.39 26.80 27.39
C ALA A 23 -7.23 26.13 26.01
N VAL A 24 -7.93 25.02 25.78
CA VAL A 24 -7.85 24.22 24.54
C VAL A 24 -8.57 24.93 23.39
N VAL A 25 -9.75 25.50 23.66
CA VAL A 25 -10.61 26.16 22.65
C VAL A 25 -9.93 27.39 22.03
N SER A 26 -9.29 28.21 22.87
CA SER A 26 -8.57 29.42 22.42
C SER A 26 -7.38 29.10 21.49
N GLY A 27 -6.66 28.00 21.74
CA GLY A 27 -5.53 27.58 20.92
C GLY A 27 -5.93 27.14 19.50
N ILE A 28 -7.09 26.47 19.36
CA ILE A 28 -7.59 25.96 18.07
C ILE A 28 -8.03 27.13 17.18
N ALA A 29 -8.79 28.09 17.72
CA ALA A 29 -9.27 29.25 16.98
C ALA A 29 -8.13 30.09 16.37
N LEU A 30 -7.02 30.25 17.10
CA LEU A 30 -5.86 31.02 16.62
C LEU A 30 -5.09 30.30 15.49
N ALA A 31 -5.10 28.97 15.48
CA ALA A 31 -4.43 28.16 14.46
C ALA A 31 -5.17 28.19 13.11
N VAL A 32 -6.50 28.05 13.13
CA VAL A 32 -7.35 28.07 11.92
C VAL A 32 -7.19 29.39 11.16
N ARG A 33 -7.19 30.53 11.87
CA ARG A 33 -7.12 31.87 11.26
C ARG A 33 -5.81 32.12 10.49
N ARG A 34 -4.67 31.59 10.96
CA ARG A 34 -3.36 31.73 10.29
C ARG A 34 -3.16 30.85 9.06
N ILE A 35 -3.95 29.79 8.89
CA ILE A 35 -3.83 28.89 7.73
C ILE A 35 -4.54 29.49 6.51
N GLY A 36 -5.68 30.18 6.72
CA GLY A 36 -6.43 30.83 5.64
C GLY A 36 -5.64 31.91 4.90
N GLU A 37 -4.83 32.69 5.60
CA GLU A 37 -4.02 33.78 5.02
C GLU A 37 -2.85 33.27 4.14
N MET A 38 -2.36 32.05 4.37
CA MET A 38 -1.27 31.47 3.55
C MET A 38 -1.78 30.86 2.23
N ALA A 39 -3.03 30.37 2.20
CA ALA A 39 -3.59 29.69 1.04
C ALA A 39 -3.81 30.63 -0.16
N THR A 40 -4.24 31.87 0.10
CA THR A 40 -4.56 32.87 -0.95
C THR A 40 -3.32 33.37 -1.69
N GLY A 41 -2.14 33.37 -1.06
CA GLY A 41 -0.87 33.81 -1.67
C GLY A 41 -0.23 32.82 -2.65
N ALA A 42 -0.56 31.53 -2.55
CA ALA A 42 0.08 30.48 -3.37
C ALA A 42 -0.54 30.33 -4.76
N ALA A 43 -1.85 30.58 -4.90
CA ALA A 43 -2.62 30.26 -6.11
C ALA A 43 -2.21 31.03 -7.38
N ARG A 44 -1.55 32.19 -7.26
CA ARG A 44 -1.26 33.09 -8.39
C ARG A 44 -0.05 32.73 -9.28
N ARG A 45 0.73 31.67 -8.98
CA ARG A 45 2.05 31.45 -9.66
C ARG A 45 2.26 30.10 -10.36
N GLY A 46 1.34 29.15 -10.31
CA GLY A 46 1.58 27.77 -10.79
C GLY A 46 0.95 27.33 -12.13
N GLY A 47 -0.14 27.97 -12.57
CA GLY A 47 -1.12 27.32 -13.45
C GLY A 47 -0.72 27.02 -14.91
N SER A 48 0.19 27.80 -15.50
CA SER A 48 0.36 27.82 -16.98
C SER A 48 1.38 26.83 -17.57
N ARG A 49 2.21 26.18 -16.74
CA ARG A 49 3.35 25.37 -17.23
C ARG A 49 3.07 23.87 -17.36
N LEU A 50 2.18 23.32 -16.54
CA LEU A 50 1.82 21.89 -16.56
C LEU A 50 0.87 21.52 -17.71
N ALA A 51 -0.06 22.42 -18.07
CA ALA A 51 -1.05 22.17 -19.12
C ALA A 51 -0.41 21.92 -20.50
N ARG A 52 0.71 22.59 -20.83
CA ARG A 52 1.40 22.41 -22.12
C ARG A 52 2.15 21.08 -22.24
N GLN A 53 2.67 20.52 -21.14
CA GLN A 53 3.39 19.24 -21.18
C GLN A 53 2.47 18.01 -21.32
N PHE A 54 1.16 18.16 -21.08
CA PHE A 54 0.19 17.07 -21.23
C PHE A 54 -0.36 16.94 -22.67
N ALA A 55 -0.47 18.05 -23.40
CA ALA A 55 -1.05 18.04 -24.76
C ALA A 55 -0.13 17.36 -25.80
N GLU A 56 1.19 17.41 -25.61
CA GLU A 56 2.18 17.03 -26.63
C GLU A 56 2.48 15.51 -26.70
N LYS A 57 1.86 14.69 -25.84
CA LYS A 57 2.10 13.23 -25.76
C LYS A 57 0.95 12.35 -26.26
N LEU A 58 -0.10 12.93 -26.84
CA LEU A 58 -1.32 12.21 -27.24
C LEU A 58 -1.44 11.90 -28.75
N THR A 59 -0.47 12.28 -29.58
CA THR A 59 -0.63 12.31 -31.05
C THR A 59 0.24 11.33 -31.85
N LEU A 60 0.90 10.34 -31.21
CA LEU A 60 1.77 9.37 -31.89
C LEU A 60 1.53 7.92 -31.44
N SER A 61 0.47 7.27 -31.94
CA SER A 61 0.32 5.80 -32.00
C SER A 61 -0.96 5.36 -32.76
N SER A 62 -0.91 5.23 -34.08
CA SER A 62 -1.97 4.55 -34.86
C SER A 62 -1.51 4.15 -36.27
N GLY A 63 -1.80 2.90 -36.69
CA GLY A 63 -1.38 2.27 -37.96
C GLY A 63 0.05 1.71 -37.94
N VAL A 64 0.43 0.59 -38.57
CA VAL A 64 -0.24 -0.43 -39.42
C VAL A 64 0.56 -1.75 -39.22
N GLY A 65 0.06 -3.00 -39.30
CA GLY A 65 -1.25 -3.56 -39.67
C GLY A 65 -1.33 -5.06 -39.26
N ALA A 66 -1.87 -5.94 -40.11
CA ALA A 66 -1.92 -7.40 -39.87
C ALA A 66 -1.67 -8.24 -41.14
N GLN A 67 -1.08 -9.44 -40.99
CA GLN A 67 -1.15 -10.55 -41.96
C GLN A 67 -1.21 -11.91 -41.24
N ASN A 68 -1.86 -12.88 -41.87
CA ASN A 68 -2.30 -14.15 -41.27
C ASN A 68 -1.39 -15.35 -41.60
N GLY A 69 -1.35 -16.32 -40.68
CA GLY A 69 -1.64 -17.72 -41.01
C GLY A 69 -0.49 -18.70 -41.30
N ALA A 70 -0.30 -19.67 -40.38
CA ALA A 70 -0.24 -21.12 -40.69
C ALA A 70 -0.23 -21.94 -39.37
N PRO A 71 -0.86 -23.14 -39.31
CA PRO A 71 -1.05 -23.89 -38.07
C PRO A 71 0.05 -24.95 -37.82
N TRP A 72 0.32 -25.25 -36.55
CA TRP A 72 1.23 -26.34 -36.16
C TRP A 72 0.47 -27.67 -36.06
N GLY A 73 0.76 -28.59 -36.98
CA GLY A 73 0.20 -29.94 -36.98
C GLY A 73 0.96 -30.91 -36.08
N MET A 74 0.24 -31.88 -35.50
CA MET A 74 0.83 -33.05 -34.86
C MET A 74 1.37 -34.01 -35.92
N GLN A 75 2.59 -34.50 -35.74
CA GLN A 75 3.00 -35.81 -36.24
C GLN A 75 4.05 -36.39 -35.30
N GLY A 76 3.82 -37.62 -34.83
CA GLY A 76 4.78 -38.37 -34.05
C GLY A 76 5.43 -39.47 -34.88
N LEU A 77 6.69 -39.75 -34.59
CA LEU A 77 7.47 -40.97 -34.84
C LEU A 77 8.64 -40.86 -33.85
N GLY A 78 8.96 -41.89 -33.07
CA GLY A 78 9.63 -43.10 -33.57
C GLY A 78 11.11 -42.95 -33.21
N GLY A 79 11.54 -43.61 -32.12
CA GLY A 79 12.80 -43.27 -31.45
C GLY A 79 14.07 -43.76 -32.15
N ALA A 80 15.18 -43.08 -31.88
CA ALA A 80 16.53 -43.63 -32.01
C ALA A 80 17.42 -43.00 -30.93
N SER A 81 18.01 -43.85 -30.08
CA SER A 81 19.08 -43.47 -29.18
C SER A 81 20.37 -43.30 -29.98
N SER A 82 20.68 -42.07 -30.37
CA SER A 82 22.00 -41.69 -30.88
C SER A 82 22.67 -40.74 -29.90
N GLU A 83 23.75 -41.18 -29.25
CA GLU A 83 24.71 -40.30 -28.57
C GLU A 83 25.47 -39.48 -29.61
N GLY A 84 24.77 -38.54 -30.25
CA GLY A 84 25.38 -37.56 -31.13
C GLY A 84 26.24 -36.61 -30.31
N LEU A 85 27.56 -36.65 -30.48
CA LEU A 85 28.48 -35.66 -29.91
C LEU A 85 27.95 -34.25 -30.20
N ALA A 86 27.55 -33.53 -29.16
CA ALA A 86 27.10 -32.15 -29.31
C ALA A 86 28.23 -31.33 -29.97
N PRO A 87 27.91 -30.54 -31.02
CA PRO A 87 28.91 -29.95 -31.89
C PRO A 87 29.86 -29.02 -31.14
N PHE A 88 31.08 -28.89 -31.68
CA PHE A 88 32.22 -28.16 -31.12
C PHE A 88 31.92 -26.65 -30.95
N GLY A 89 31.19 -26.32 -29.89
CA GLY A 89 30.68 -24.97 -29.60
C GLY A 89 29.44 -24.96 -28.70
N ALA A 90 28.54 -25.95 -28.84
CA ALA A 90 27.31 -26.04 -28.03
C ALA A 90 27.61 -26.31 -26.53
N ARG A 91 28.73 -26.98 -26.24
CA ARG A 91 29.14 -27.38 -24.89
C ARG A 91 29.41 -26.18 -23.98
N ASN A 92 30.13 -25.17 -24.49
CA ASN A 92 30.47 -23.94 -23.74
C ASN A 92 29.26 -23.02 -23.50
N ALA A 93 28.23 -23.06 -24.36
CA ALA A 93 27.01 -22.29 -24.17
C ALA A 93 26.29 -22.66 -22.85
N SER A 94 26.38 -23.92 -22.41
CA SER A 94 25.80 -24.37 -21.13
C SER A 94 26.48 -23.72 -19.92
N ASN A 95 27.81 -23.78 -19.85
CA ASN A 95 28.60 -23.17 -18.77
C ASN A 95 28.49 -21.63 -18.78
N GLN A 96 28.43 -21.01 -19.96
CA GLN A 96 28.20 -19.57 -20.10
C GLN A 96 26.78 -19.17 -19.65
N ALA A 97 25.75 -19.96 -19.96
CA ALA A 97 24.39 -19.73 -19.49
C ALA A 97 24.28 -19.82 -17.96
N VAL A 98 24.92 -20.81 -17.33
CA VAL A 98 25.00 -20.92 -15.86
C VAL A 98 25.72 -19.72 -15.26
N ARG A 99 26.86 -19.31 -15.82
CA ARG A 99 27.63 -18.13 -15.37
C ARG A 99 26.84 -16.81 -15.50
N ASN A 100 26.08 -16.65 -16.59
CA ASN A 100 25.18 -15.52 -16.78
C ASN A 100 24.04 -15.54 -15.76
N ARG A 101 23.45 -16.71 -15.50
CA ARG A 101 22.39 -16.88 -14.48
C ARG A 101 22.90 -16.55 -13.07
N MET A 102 24.11 -16.98 -12.70
CA MET A 102 24.77 -16.59 -11.44
C MET A 102 24.95 -15.06 -11.34
N ARG A 103 25.40 -14.39 -12.41
CA ARG A 103 25.54 -12.92 -12.46
C ARG A 103 24.18 -12.25 -12.24
N SER A 104 23.12 -12.73 -12.88
CA SER A 104 21.76 -12.21 -12.70
C SER A 104 21.24 -12.40 -11.27
N VAL A 105 21.39 -13.59 -10.68
CA VAL A 105 20.98 -13.87 -9.29
C VAL A 105 21.76 -12.98 -8.30
N LYS A 106 23.07 -12.80 -8.49
CA LYS A 106 23.90 -11.90 -7.67
C LYS A 106 23.47 -10.43 -7.79
N ASN A 107 23.03 -10.00 -8.97
CA ASN A 107 22.48 -8.65 -9.15
C ASN A 107 21.11 -8.50 -8.47
N ILE A 108 20.22 -9.50 -8.57
CA ILE A 108 18.95 -9.54 -7.85
C ILE A 108 19.18 -9.45 -6.34
N GLN A 109 20.11 -10.23 -5.80
CA GLN A 109 20.48 -10.21 -4.38
C GLN A 109 20.94 -8.82 -3.89
N LYS A 110 21.78 -8.14 -4.69
CA LYS A 110 22.20 -6.75 -4.40
C LYS A 110 21.02 -5.78 -4.41
N ILE A 111 20.11 -5.91 -5.38
CA ILE A 111 18.90 -5.09 -5.48
C ILE A 111 18.00 -5.32 -4.27
N THR A 112 17.75 -6.58 -3.86
CA THR A 112 16.91 -6.88 -2.69
C THR A 112 17.54 -6.41 -1.39
N MET A 113 18.87 -6.52 -1.22
CA MET A 113 19.58 -5.91 -0.09
C MET A 113 19.40 -4.38 -0.04
N ALA A 114 19.58 -3.69 -1.16
CA ALA A 114 19.37 -2.25 -1.24
C ALA A 114 17.91 -1.87 -0.94
N MET A 115 16.93 -2.60 -1.50
CA MET A 115 15.51 -2.36 -1.24
C MET A 115 15.11 -2.65 0.21
N LYS A 116 15.72 -3.64 0.87
CA LYS A 116 15.57 -3.89 2.32
C LYS A 116 16.02 -2.66 3.12
N MET A 117 17.20 -2.12 2.83
CA MET A 117 17.73 -0.92 3.51
C MET A 117 16.88 0.33 3.25
N VAL A 118 16.42 0.54 2.02
CA VAL A 118 15.50 1.66 1.68
C VAL A 118 14.17 1.52 2.41
N ALA A 119 13.61 0.30 2.50
CA ALA A 119 12.39 0.05 3.26
C ALA A 119 12.59 0.28 4.77
N ALA A 120 13.69 -0.19 5.36
CA ALA A 120 14.05 0.02 6.76
C ALA A 120 14.21 1.51 7.12
N SER A 121 14.90 2.28 6.26
CA SER A 121 15.06 3.73 6.43
C SER A 121 13.71 4.44 6.41
N LYS A 122 12.83 4.13 5.45
CA LYS A 122 11.50 4.73 5.34
C LYS A 122 10.55 4.29 6.45
N LEU A 123 10.62 3.03 6.89
CA LEU A 123 9.84 2.50 8.01
C LEU A 123 9.98 3.43 9.22
N ARG A 124 11.21 3.74 9.63
CA ARG A 124 11.47 4.59 10.80
C ARG A 124 10.86 5.99 10.67
N THR A 125 10.92 6.59 9.48
CA THR A 125 10.32 7.92 9.23
C THR A 125 8.79 7.91 9.26
N VAL A 126 8.15 6.86 8.72
CA VAL A 126 6.68 6.76 8.69
C VAL A 126 6.14 6.30 10.05
N GLN A 127 6.83 5.40 10.76
CA GLN A 127 6.47 4.92 12.08
C GLN A 127 6.30 6.07 13.09
N VAL A 128 7.25 7.01 13.16
CA VAL A 128 7.16 8.19 14.05
C VAL A 128 5.91 9.04 13.73
N LYS A 129 5.53 9.15 12.45
CA LYS A 129 4.28 9.82 12.05
C LYS A 129 3.04 9.02 12.43
N ALA A 130 3.05 7.71 12.23
CA ALA A 130 1.94 6.82 12.59
C ALA A 130 1.69 6.87 14.10
N GLU A 131 2.74 6.72 14.92
CA GLU A 131 2.68 6.84 16.39
C GLU A 131 2.13 8.20 16.82
N GLY A 132 2.63 9.31 16.27
CA GLY A 132 2.09 10.65 16.53
C GLY A 132 0.63 10.84 16.10
N SER A 133 0.15 10.11 15.08
CA SER A 133 -1.25 10.16 14.64
C SER A 133 -2.21 9.36 15.52
N ARG A 134 -1.72 8.42 16.36
CA ARG A 134 -2.59 7.58 17.20
C ARG A 134 -3.38 8.39 18.22
N GLY A 135 -2.79 9.47 18.75
CA GLY A 135 -3.47 10.37 19.68
C GLY A 135 -4.63 11.16 19.06
N LEU A 136 -4.71 11.26 17.73
CA LEU A 136 -5.77 12.01 17.06
C LEU A 136 -7.09 11.24 16.96
N PHE A 137 -7.06 9.91 16.82
CA PHE A 137 -8.29 9.11 16.64
C PHE A 137 -8.91 8.65 17.97
N GLN A 138 -8.11 8.49 19.02
CA GLN A 138 -8.56 8.00 20.33
C GLN A 138 -9.73 8.80 20.94
N PRO A 139 -9.74 10.15 20.92
CA PRO A 139 -10.85 10.93 21.48
C PRO A 139 -12.20 10.61 20.82
N PHE A 140 -12.24 10.39 19.51
CA PHE A 140 -13.46 10.00 18.81
C PHE A 140 -13.95 8.61 19.22
N THR A 141 -13.03 7.67 19.47
CA THR A 141 -13.41 6.31 19.93
C THR A 141 -14.01 6.35 21.34
N VAL A 142 -13.57 7.29 22.19
CA VAL A 142 -14.15 7.51 23.53
C VAL A 142 -15.50 8.23 23.44
N LEU A 143 -15.62 9.23 22.57
CA LEU A 143 -16.81 10.09 22.45
C LEU A 143 -17.98 9.44 21.68
N LEU A 144 -17.69 8.56 20.72
CA LEU A 144 -18.68 7.97 19.81
C LEU A 144 -18.79 6.44 19.97
N GLY A 145 -17.93 5.84 20.80
CA GLY A 145 -17.79 4.39 20.95
C GLY A 145 -17.12 3.71 19.75
N ASP A 146 -16.98 2.39 19.83
CA ASP A 146 -16.64 1.52 18.69
C ASP A 146 -17.80 0.55 18.46
N ALA A 147 -18.29 0.50 17.22
CA ALA A 147 -19.55 -0.13 16.84
C ALA A 147 -19.38 -1.14 15.67
N PRO A 148 -18.45 -2.11 15.75
CA PRO A 148 -18.05 -2.94 14.61
C PRO A 148 -19.19 -3.80 14.05
N ALA A 149 -20.14 -4.16 14.91
CA ALA A 149 -21.31 -4.99 14.59
C ALA A 149 -22.43 -4.24 13.85
N VAL A 150 -22.45 -2.90 13.87
CA VAL A 150 -23.51 -2.13 13.21
C VAL A 150 -23.41 -2.31 11.69
N MET A 151 -24.54 -2.60 11.06
CA MET A 151 -24.70 -2.76 9.62
C MET A 151 -25.81 -1.81 9.17
N GLY A 152 -25.47 -0.80 8.38
CA GLY A 152 -26.45 0.09 7.75
C GLY A 152 -26.93 -0.47 6.41
N LYS A 153 -28.08 0.01 5.93
CA LYS A 153 -28.65 -0.38 4.64
C LYS A 153 -27.71 -0.04 3.48
N LYS A 154 -26.97 1.06 3.59
CA LYS A 154 -25.86 1.45 2.71
C LYS A 154 -24.53 1.36 3.48
N THR A 155 -23.77 0.30 3.22
CA THR A 155 -22.45 0.09 3.83
C THR A 155 -21.33 0.38 2.82
N LEU A 156 -20.46 1.34 3.13
CA LEU A 156 -19.34 1.75 2.27
C LEU A 156 -18.02 1.16 2.80
N VAL A 157 -17.44 0.19 2.09
CA VAL A 157 -16.21 -0.49 2.50
C VAL A 157 -14.99 0.18 1.85
N VAL A 158 -14.31 1.05 2.61
CA VAL A 158 -13.11 1.75 2.17
C VAL A 158 -11.90 0.83 2.35
N THR A 159 -11.32 0.36 1.25
CA THR A 159 -10.22 -0.61 1.23
C THR A 159 -8.88 0.10 1.03
N LEU A 160 -8.05 0.18 2.07
CA LEU A 160 -6.72 0.80 1.98
C LEU A 160 -5.64 -0.19 1.52
N SER A 161 -5.02 0.11 0.39
CA SER A 161 -3.93 -0.68 -0.20
C SER A 161 -2.75 0.20 -0.61
N THR A 162 -1.69 -0.44 -1.10
CA THR A 162 -0.47 0.25 -1.55
C THR A 162 -0.49 0.45 -3.07
N ASP A 163 0.21 1.48 -3.57
CA ASP A 163 0.40 1.65 -5.02
C ASP A 163 1.49 0.67 -5.53
N LYS A 164 2.54 0.49 -4.70
CA LYS A 164 3.73 -0.28 -5.05
C LYS A 164 3.61 -1.74 -4.62
N GLY A 165 4.16 -2.63 -5.45
CA GLY A 165 4.26 -4.06 -5.13
C GLY A 165 5.40 -4.37 -4.14
N LEU A 166 5.78 -5.65 -4.11
CA LEU A 166 6.92 -6.18 -3.32
C LEU A 166 6.78 -5.99 -1.79
N CYS A 167 5.55 -5.82 -1.29
CA CYS A 167 5.19 -5.67 0.12
C CYS A 167 4.62 -6.97 0.73
N GLY A 168 5.01 -8.14 0.20
CA GLY A 168 4.50 -9.44 0.62
C GLY A 168 2.98 -9.59 0.43
N GLY A 169 2.32 -10.23 1.39
CA GLY A 169 0.89 -10.55 1.34
C GLY A 169 -0.07 -9.42 1.75
N ILE A 170 0.42 -8.26 2.21
CA ILE A 170 -0.39 -7.20 2.85
C ILE A 170 -1.67 -6.85 2.07
N ASN A 171 -1.54 -6.51 0.78
CA ASN A 171 -2.70 -6.08 -0.03
C ASN A 171 -3.73 -7.20 -0.21
N SER A 172 -3.26 -8.44 -0.36
CA SER A 172 -4.13 -9.61 -0.49
C SER A 172 -4.89 -9.91 0.80
N THR A 173 -4.29 -9.63 1.97
CA THR A 173 -4.98 -9.73 3.27
C THR A 173 -6.10 -8.68 3.36
N VAL A 174 -5.84 -7.41 3.08
CA VAL A 174 -6.89 -6.36 3.11
C VAL A 174 -8.03 -6.72 2.16
N VAL A 175 -7.71 -7.06 0.90
CA VAL A 175 -8.71 -7.44 -0.11
C VAL A 175 -9.51 -8.68 0.33
N LYS A 176 -8.89 -9.66 1.00
CA LYS A 176 -9.62 -10.81 1.58
C LYS A 176 -10.62 -10.36 2.65
N TYR A 177 -10.23 -9.45 3.55
CA TYR A 177 -11.14 -8.92 4.58
C TYR A 177 -12.28 -8.08 3.96
N SER A 178 -11.99 -7.22 2.99
CA SER A 178 -13.03 -6.46 2.25
C SER A 178 -14.03 -7.38 1.55
N ARG A 179 -13.57 -8.48 0.94
CA ARG A 179 -14.43 -9.52 0.35
C ARG A 179 -15.28 -10.25 1.41
N SER A 180 -14.72 -10.51 2.60
CA SER A 180 -15.49 -11.10 3.72
C SER A 180 -16.56 -10.14 4.24
N LEU A 181 -16.30 -8.83 4.30
CA LEU A 181 -17.31 -7.84 4.68
C LEU A 181 -18.48 -7.79 3.69
N LEU A 182 -18.21 -7.78 2.38
CA LEU A 182 -19.27 -7.87 1.36
C LEU A 182 -20.13 -9.14 1.53
N LYS A 183 -19.49 -10.29 1.77
CA LYS A 183 -20.21 -11.55 2.01
C LYS A 183 -21.04 -11.51 3.29
N LEU A 184 -20.55 -10.86 4.35
CA LEU A 184 -21.31 -10.65 5.57
C LEU A 184 -22.56 -9.80 5.28
N SER A 185 -22.43 -8.65 4.60
CA SER A 185 -23.58 -7.84 4.18
C SER A 185 -24.62 -8.65 3.40
N GLN A 186 -24.19 -9.45 2.43
CA GLN A 186 -25.07 -10.29 1.61
C GLN A 186 -25.83 -11.35 2.42
N MET A 187 -25.30 -11.81 3.55
CA MET A 187 -25.99 -12.75 4.44
C MET A 187 -27.07 -12.08 5.32
N TYR A 188 -27.03 -10.76 5.51
CA TYR A 188 -28.08 -10.01 6.21
C TYR A 188 -29.29 -9.64 5.33
N GLY A 189 -29.27 -10.01 4.04
CA GLY A 189 -30.40 -9.85 3.10
C GLY A 189 -30.20 -8.77 2.04
N ASP A 190 -30.95 -8.86 0.94
CA ASP A 190 -30.79 -8.08 -0.29
C ASP A 190 -31.01 -6.55 -0.14
N ASP A 191 -31.64 -6.11 0.95
CA ASP A 191 -31.80 -4.69 1.29
C ASP A 191 -30.48 -3.99 1.66
N HIS A 192 -29.40 -4.76 1.94
CA HIS A 192 -28.08 -4.23 2.31
C HIS A 192 -27.20 -4.00 1.07
N LYS A 193 -27.22 -2.76 0.55
CA LYS A 193 -26.31 -2.33 -0.51
C LYS A 193 -24.92 -2.09 0.07
N THR A 194 -23.91 -2.74 -0.53
CA THR A 194 -22.51 -2.57 -0.14
C THR A 194 -21.68 -2.13 -1.33
N GLU A 195 -20.94 -1.04 -1.16
CA GLU A 195 -20.07 -0.44 -2.18
C GLU A 195 -18.62 -0.36 -1.70
N PHE A 196 -17.68 -0.40 -2.63
CA PHE A 196 -16.24 -0.33 -2.38
C PHE A 196 -15.67 1.00 -2.86
N VAL A 197 -15.09 1.74 -1.92
CA VAL A 197 -14.07 2.76 -2.22
C VAL A 197 -12.70 2.10 -2.15
N ILE A 198 -11.90 2.24 -3.19
CA ILE A 198 -10.56 1.64 -3.23
C ILE A 198 -9.50 2.74 -3.17
N VAL A 199 -8.61 2.65 -2.17
CA VAL A 199 -7.41 3.49 -2.11
C VAL A 199 -6.19 2.63 -2.47
N GLY A 200 -5.44 3.05 -3.48
CA GLY A 200 -4.23 2.40 -3.98
C GLY A 200 -4.45 1.42 -5.14
N ASP A 201 -3.48 1.38 -6.06
CA ASP A 201 -3.58 0.59 -7.29
C ASP A 201 -3.65 -0.94 -7.08
N LYS A 202 -3.11 -1.47 -5.98
CA LYS A 202 -3.03 -2.93 -5.79
C LYS A 202 -4.35 -3.56 -5.38
N ALA A 203 -5.18 -2.92 -4.55
CA ALA A 203 -6.54 -3.41 -4.33
C ALA A 203 -7.41 -3.22 -5.58
N LYS A 204 -7.23 -2.13 -6.35
CA LYS A 204 -7.95 -1.89 -7.61
C LYS A 204 -7.76 -3.06 -8.57
N ALA A 205 -6.50 -3.44 -8.82
CA ALA A 205 -6.17 -4.57 -9.70
C ALA A 205 -6.69 -5.95 -9.23
N GLN A 206 -6.96 -6.14 -7.92
CA GLN A 206 -7.49 -7.39 -7.36
C GLN A 206 -9.02 -7.43 -7.26
N LEU A 207 -9.68 -6.30 -6.94
CA LEU A 207 -11.13 -6.22 -6.79
C LEU A 207 -11.84 -6.04 -8.14
N GLN A 208 -11.26 -5.27 -9.07
CA GLN A 208 -11.85 -4.98 -10.39
C GLN A 208 -12.09 -6.23 -11.26
N ARG A 209 -11.43 -7.36 -10.98
CA ARG A 209 -11.60 -8.63 -11.72
C ARG A 209 -12.91 -9.34 -11.42
N GLU A 210 -13.35 -9.30 -10.17
CA GLU A 210 -14.50 -10.08 -9.66
C GLU A 210 -15.66 -9.17 -9.24
N TYR A 211 -15.37 -8.03 -8.60
CA TYR A 211 -16.34 -7.18 -7.91
C TYR A 211 -16.57 -5.83 -8.60
N LYS A 212 -16.29 -5.71 -9.92
CA LYS A 212 -16.40 -4.45 -10.67
C LYS A 212 -17.74 -3.73 -10.47
N LYS A 213 -18.85 -4.47 -10.32
CA LYS A 213 -20.20 -3.93 -10.10
C LYS A 213 -20.39 -3.20 -8.76
N TYR A 214 -19.56 -3.50 -7.77
CA TYR A 214 -19.64 -2.95 -6.42
C TYR A 214 -18.62 -1.83 -6.17
N ILE A 215 -17.81 -1.43 -7.16
CA ILE A 215 -16.80 -0.38 -7.00
C ILE A 215 -17.40 0.95 -7.43
N SER A 216 -17.56 1.89 -6.50
CA SER A 216 -18.04 3.24 -6.79
C SER A 216 -16.91 4.15 -7.27
N MET A 217 -15.80 4.20 -6.52
CA MET A 217 -14.65 5.07 -6.82
C MET A 217 -13.29 4.43 -6.51
N TYR A 218 -12.24 4.97 -7.13
CA TYR A 218 -10.85 4.63 -6.85
C TYR A 218 -10.00 5.89 -6.68
N ILE A 219 -9.10 5.86 -5.70
CA ILE A 219 -8.10 6.91 -5.45
C ILE A 219 -6.72 6.26 -5.60
N THR A 220 -5.87 6.84 -6.45
CA THR A 220 -4.59 6.26 -6.90
C THR A 220 -3.43 7.24 -6.72
N GLU A 221 -2.18 6.76 -6.79
CA GLU A 221 -0.94 7.55 -6.57
C GLU A 221 -0.80 8.17 -5.16
N THR A 222 -1.56 7.68 -4.18
CA THR A 222 -1.63 8.22 -2.82
C THR A 222 -0.26 8.25 -2.11
N GLN A 223 0.69 7.41 -2.51
CA GLN A 223 2.02 7.26 -1.89
C GLN A 223 3.15 7.98 -2.65
N LYS A 224 2.81 8.85 -3.62
CA LYS A 224 3.78 9.59 -4.45
C LYS A 224 4.38 10.78 -3.70
N VAL A 225 3.58 11.44 -2.86
CA VAL A 225 3.96 12.53 -1.95
C VAL A 225 3.92 11.98 -0.51
N SER A 226 4.53 12.67 0.46
CA SER A 226 4.36 12.33 1.87
C SER A 226 2.90 12.52 2.28
N ILE A 227 2.31 11.50 2.91
CA ILE A 227 0.94 11.56 3.46
C ILE A 227 0.82 12.74 4.43
N ASN A 228 -0.08 13.65 4.12
CA ASN A 228 -0.41 14.84 4.90
C ASN A 228 -1.91 14.86 5.21
N PHE A 229 -2.31 15.44 6.35
CA PHE A 229 -3.72 15.51 6.76
C PHE A 229 -4.62 16.16 5.70
N THR A 230 -4.18 17.27 5.07
CA THR A 230 -4.94 17.97 4.02
C THR A 230 -5.30 17.07 2.83
N GLN A 231 -4.43 16.12 2.46
CA GLN A 231 -4.73 15.17 1.38
C GLN A 231 -5.80 14.17 1.82
N CYS A 232 -5.74 13.71 3.07
CA CYS A 232 -6.74 12.79 3.62
C CYS A 232 -8.10 13.47 3.81
N ALA A 233 -8.11 14.76 4.18
CA ALA A 233 -9.33 15.57 4.23
C ALA A 233 -9.96 15.71 2.83
N MET A 234 -9.18 16.07 1.80
CA MET A 234 -9.68 16.11 0.41
C MET A 234 -10.21 14.75 -0.07
N MET A 235 -9.56 13.65 0.30
CA MET A 235 -10.06 12.30 0.01
C MET A 235 -11.35 11.96 0.77
N ALA A 236 -11.49 12.38 2.02
CA ALA A 236 -12.72 12.22 2.80
C ALA A 236 -13.88 13.01 2.19
N ASP A 237 -13.65 14.28 1.83
CA ASP A 237 -14.57 15.13 1.07
C ASP A 237 -15.05 14.47 -0.23
N GLU A 238 -14.14 13.91 -1.03
CA GLU A 238 -14.48 13.19 -2.26
C GLU A 238 -15.27 11.90 -1.99
N ILE A 239 -15.00 11.21 -0.89
CA ILE A 239 -15.77 10.02 -0.48
C ILE A 239 -17.20 10.41 -0.08
N ILE A 240 -17.37 11.47 0.71
CA ILE A 240 -18.68 11.96 1.16
C ILE A 240 -19.52 12.47 -0.03
N LYS A 241 -18.93 13.28 -0.92
CA LYS A 241 -19.66 13.93 -2.02
C LYS A 241 -20.17 12.96 -3.09
N ASN A 242 -19.53 11.80 -3.26
CA ASN A 242 -19.83 10.86 -4.34
C ASN A 242 -20.63 9.62 -3.90
N ASN A 243 -20.81 9.38 -2.60
CA ASN A 243 -21.44 8.16 -2.09
C ASN A 243 -22.40 8.49 -0.94
N GLU A 244 -23.64 8.00 -1.03
CA GLU A 244 -24.56 7.98 0.11
C GLU A 244 -24.23 6.78 1.00
N TYR A 245 -23.95 6.99 2.28
CA TYR A 245 -23.57 5.93 3.22
C TYR A 245 -24.28 6.09 4.56
N ASP A 246 -24.66 4.95 5.14
CA ASP A 246 -25.16 4.88 6.52
C ASP A 246 -23.99 4.55 7.47
N VAL A 247 -23.11 3.63 7.02
CA VAL A 247 -21.93 3.14 7.75
C VAL A 247 -20.73 3.03 6.81
N ILE A 248 -19.58 3.59 7.19
CA ILE A 248 -18.29 3.35 6.54
C ILE A 248 -17.51 2.28 7.31
N LYS A 249 -17.02 1.24 6.62
CA LYS A 249 -16.10 0.24 7.18
C LYS A 249 -14.73 0.38 6.52
N LEU A 250 -13.79 1.02 7.21
CA LEU A 250 -12.44 1.28 6.75
C LEU A 250 -11.52 0.09 7.05
N VAL A 251 -11.08 -0.63 6.02
CA VAL A 251 -10.21 -1.81 6.14
C VAL A 251 -8.75 -1.40 5.87
N TYR A 252 -7.89 -1.60 6.86
CA TYR A 252 -6.47 -1.25 6.80
C TYR A 252 -5.60 -2.18 7.65
N ASN A 253 -4.28 -2.09 7.52
CA ASN A 253 -3.36 -2.85 8.37
C ASN A 253 -2.82 -1.96 9.49
N LYS A 254 -3.09 -2.36 10.73
CA LYS A 254 -2.50 -1.74 11.93
C LYS A 254 -1.09 -2.28 12.15
N PHE A 255 -0.13 -1.38 12.29
CA PHE A 255 1.27 -1.72 12.52
C PHE A 255 1.48 -2.10 13.99
N ASN A 256 1.75 -3.38 14.24
CA ASN A 256 2.13 -3.89 15.56
C ASN A 256 3.66 -4.04 15.66
N SER A 257 4.28 -4.68 14.67
CA SER A 257 5.74 -4.79 14.57
C SER A 257 6.20 -4.89 13.11
N ALA A 258 7.51 -4.82 12.89
CA ALA A 258 8.11 -4.99 11.56
C ALA A 258 7.81 -6.35 10.88
N VAL A 259 7.30 -7.34 11.63
CA VAL A 259 6.92 -8.67 11.14
C VAL A 259 5.41 -8.90 11.24
N SER A 260 4.75 -8.35 12.26
CA SER A 260 3.31 -8.54 12.52
C SER A 260 2.51 -7.29 12.20
N PHE A 261 1.56 -7.42 11.29
CA PHE A 261 0.55 -6.41 10.95
C PHE A 261 -0.84 -7.05 11.07
N LEU A 262 -1.78 -6.34 11.70
CA LEU A 262 -3.12 -6.86 11.95
C LEU A 262 -4.14 -6.15 11.04
N PRO A 263 -4.84 -6.87 10.14
CA PRO A 263 -5.94 -6.28 9.39
C PRO A 263 -7.05 -5.87 10.37
N THR A 264 -7.31 -4.58 10.42
CA THR A 264 -8.27 -3.95 11.33
C THR A 264 -9.37 -3.29 10.49
N VAL A 265 -10.59 -3.32 10.99
CA VAL A 265 -11.73 -2.63 10.40
C VAL A 265 -12.15 -1.55 11.40
N ALA A 266 -12.05 -0.28 11.03
CA ALA A 266 -12.65 0.81 11.80
C ALA A 266 -14.05 1.09 11.23
N THR A 267 -15.06 1.12 12.10
CA THR A 267 -16.43 1.53 11.74
C THR A 267 -16.65 3.00 12.05
N LEU A 268 -17.21 3.71 11.08
CA LEU A 268 -17.64 5.10 11.21
C LEU A 268 -19.12 5.18 10.84
N LEU A 269 -19.90 5.91 11.63
CA LEU A 269 -21.34 6.06 11.45
C LEU A 269 -21.63 7.38 10.72
N SER A 270 -22.70 7.41 9.93
CA SER A 270 -23.25 8.64 9.37
C SER A 270 -23.80 9.57 10.47
N PRO A 271 -23.89 10.89 10.23
CA PRO A 271 -24.50 11.82 11.18
C PRO A 271 -25.93 11.43 11.59
N GLU A 272 -26.72 10.88 10.65
CA GLU A 272 -28.08 10.40 10.91
C GLU A 272 -28.10 9.21 11.89
N MET A 273 -27.19 8.24 11.73
CA MET A 273 -27.08 7.12 12.68
C MET A 273 -26.50 7.55 14.03
N LEU A 274 -25.60 8.56 14.07
CA LEU A 274 -25.08 9.13 15.32
C LEU A 274 -26.14 9.90 16.11
N ALA A 275 -27.15 10.46 15.42
CA ALA A 275 -28.30 11.09 16.07
C ALA A 275 -29.34 10.08 16.62
N GLY A 276 -29.18 8.77 16.35
CA GLY A 276 -30.04 7.71 16.87
C GLY A 276 -29.71 7.30 18.30
N GLU A 277 -30.74 6.87 19.05
CA GLU A 277 -30.62 6.54 20.48
C GLU A 277 -29.54 5.48 20.78
N GLU A 278 -29.34 4.49 19.91
CA GLU A 278 -28.36 3.42 20.12
C GLU A 278 -26.92 3.94 20.10
N ALA A 279 -26.61 4.92 19.23
CA ALA A 279 -25.28 5.53 19.15
C ALA A 279 -25.03 6.51 20.31
N GLN A 280 -26.06 7.28 20.69
CA GLN A 280 -25.98 8.22 21.82
C GLN A 280 -25.69 7.50 23.15
N LYS A 281 -26.31 6.33 23.37
CA LYS A 281 -26.04 5.44 24.52
C LYS A 281 -24.64 4.82 24.49
N LEU A 282 -24.06 4.58 23.30
CA LEU A 282 -22.72 4.01 23.15
C LEU A 282 -21.60 5.00 23.49
N GLY A 283 -21.75 6.26 23.09
CA GLY A 283 -20.78 7.35 23.31
C GLY A 283 -21.04 8.20 24.57
N ASN A 284 -22.16 7.97 25.28
CA ASN A 284 -22.66 8.83 26.36
C ASN A 284 -22.78 10.31 25.94
N LEU A 285 -23.22 10.55 24.70
CA LEU A 285 -23.27 11.89 24.08
C LEU A 285 -24.21 12.85 24.83
N GLU A 286 -25.25 12.33 25.48
CA GLU A 286 -26.18 13.08 26.33
C GLU A 286 -25.49 13.81 27.51
N SER A 287 -24.30 13.36 27.92
CA SER A 287 -23.53 14.00 28.99
C SER A 287 -22.71 15.23 28.54
N TYR A 288 -22.77 15.59 27.25
CA TYR A 288 -22.03 16.70 26.66
C TYR A 288 -22.98 17.81 26.18
N GLU A 289 -22.83 18.99 26.78
CA GLU A 289 -23.48 20.22 26.32
C GLU A 289 -22.71 20.81 25.13
N THR A 290 -23.41 21.21 24.07
CA THR A 290 -22.80 21.86 22.90
C THR A 290 -22.64 23.35 23.12
N GLU A 291 -21.42 23.82 23.37
CA GLU A 291 -21.09 25.24 23.44
C GLU A 291 -21.02 25.87 22.03
N GLY A 292 -21.96 26.75 21.68
CA GLY A 292 -21.93 27.52 20.43
C GLY A 292 -23.29 28.04 19.96
N ASP A 293 -23.28 28.76 18.84
CA ASP A 293 -24.49 29.26 18.13
C ASP A 293 -24.99 28.27 17.05
N ALA A 294 -24.32 27.12 16.92
CA ALA A 294 -24.63 26.07 15.95
C ALA A 294 -25.58 25.02 16.54
N THR A 295 -26.44 24.45 15.71
CA THR A 295 -27.39 23.41 16.13
C THR A 295 -26.65 22.10 16.43
N GLN A 296 -27.11 21.31 17.40
CA GLN A 296 -26.50 20.02 17.77
C GLN A 296 -26.28 19.09 16.56
N GLY A 297 -27.21 19.07 15.60
CA GLY A 297 -27.07 18.31 14.35
C GLY A 297 -25.93 18.79 13.45
N GLU A 298 -25.71 20.10 13.34
CA GLU A 298 -24.59 20.68 12.57
C GLU A 298 -23.24 20.35 13.24
N VAL A 299 -23.20 20.39 14.57
CA VAL A 299 -22.00 20.00 15.35
C VAL A 299 -21.67 18.52 15.11
N LEU A 300 -22.68 17.63 15.15
CA LEU A 300 -22.50 16.20 14.89
C LEU A 300 -22.06 15.92 13.44
N GLN A 301 -22.58 16.65 12.46
CA GLN A 301 -22.13 16.53 11.06
C GLN A 301 -20.65 16.92 10.93
N ASN A 302 -20.27 18.13 11.37
CA ASN A 302 -18.88 18.59 11.34
C ASN A 302 -17.94 17.64 12.08
N LEU A 303 -18.39 17.06 13.19
CA LEU A 303 -17.64 16.09 13.98
C LEU A 303 -17.41 14.77 13.21
N ALA A 304 -18.44 14.24 12.54
CA ALA A 304 -18.35 13.01 11.75
C ALA A 304 -17.43 13.17 10.53
N GLU A 305 -17.51 14.31 9.82
CA GLU A 305 -16.62 14.65 8.71
C GLU A 305 -15.15 14.74 9.18
N PHE A 306 -14.91 15.42 10.31
CA PHE A 306 -13.58 15.54 10.91
C PHE A 306 -13.05 14.21 11.48
N GLN A 307 -13.93 13.35 12.02
CA GLN A 307 -13.62 11.99 12.43
C GLN A 307 -13.16 11.15 11.23
N LEU A 308 -13.90 11.19 10.10
CA LEU A 308 -13.54 10.45 8.88
C LEU A 308 -12.17 10.87 8.37
N ALA A 309 -11.89 12.17 8.27
CA ALA A 309 -10.57 12.66 7.86
C ALA A 309 -9.44 12.22 8.81
N SER A 310 -9.70 12.25 10.13
CA SER A 310 -8.74 11.86 11.18
C SER A 310 -8.43 10.36 11.19
N VAL A 311 -9.47 9.52 11.08
CA VAL A 311 -9.35 8.06 11.05
C VAL A 311 -8.73 7.60 9.73
N LEU A 312 -9.10 8.21 8.59
CA LEU A 312 -8.46 7.96 7.30
C LEU A 312 -6.97 8.31 7.31
N TYR A 313 -6.59 9.46 7.90
CA TYR A 313 -5.19 9.86 8.05
C TYR A 313 -4.38 8.87 8.90
N ASN A 314 -4.90 8.44 10.06
CA ASN A 314 -4.26 7.43 10.88
C ASN A 314 -4.12 6.09 10.12
N ALA A 315 -5.21 5.60 9.53
CA ALA A 315 -5.23 4.33 8.81
C ALA A 315 -4.28 4.31 7.61
N MET A 316 -4.14 5.43 6.89
CA MET A 316 -3.16 5.56 5.80
C MET A 316 -1.71 5.52 6.29
N LEU A 317 -1.39 6.13 7.43
CA LEU A 317 -0.06 6.08 8.04
C LEU A 317 0.26 4.69 8.61
N GLU A 318 -0.70 4.05 9.28
CA GLU A 318 -0.60 2.67 9.77
C GLU A 318 -0.36 1.69 8.60
N ASN A 319 -1.12 1.83 7.51
CA ASN A 319 -0.99 0.97 6.33
C ASN A 319 0.35 1.20 5.62
N ALA A 320 0.80 2.45 5.48
CA ALA A 320 2.11 2.79 4.91
C ALA A 320 3.28 2.30 5.79
N THR A 321 3.14 2.31 7.12
CA THR A 321 4.14 1.74 8.04
C THR A 321 4.19 0.21 7.90
N SER A 322 3.03 -0.44 7.93
CA SER A 322 2.88 -1.88 7.72
C SER A 322 3.47 -2.33 6.37
N GLU A 323 3.21 -1.59 5.29
CA GLU A 323 3.80 -1.82 3.97
C GLU A 323 5.33 -1.84 4.02
N MET A 324 5.96 -0.86 4.66
CA MET A 324 7.42 -0.78 4.72
C MET A 324 8.00 -1.94 5.54
N GLY A 325 7.31 -2.37 6.60
CA GLY A 325 7.68 -3.54 7.39
C GLY A 325 7.61 -4.84 6.58
N ALA A 326 6.46 -5.10 5.95
CA ALA A 326 6.28 -6.28 5.10
C ALA A 326 7.19 -6.27 3.86
N ARG A 327 7.48 -5.11 3.28
CA ARG A 327 8.48 -4.96 2.21
C ARG A 327 9.87 -5.31 2.71
N MET A 328 10.28 -4.81 3.88
CA MET A 328 11.57 -5.15 4.48
C MET A 328 11.69 -6.67 4.70
N SER A 329 10.66 -7.33 5.24
CA SER A 329 10.59 -8.78 5.40
C SER A 329 10.63 -9.54 4.07
N ALA A 330 9.84 -9.12 3.08
CA ALA A 330 9.82 -9.72 1.75
C ALA A 330 11.18 -9.61 1.03
N MET A 331 11.87 -8.47 1.16
CA MET A 331 13.21 -8.28 0.60
C MET A 331 14.28 -9.09 1.33
N ASP A 332 14.15 -9.28 2.65
CA ASP A 332 15.04 -10.16 3.42
C ASP A 332 14.89 -11.63 2.98
N ASN A 333 13.66 -12.14 2.92
CA ASN A 333 13.35 -13.47 2.40
C ASN A 333 13.87 -13.66 0.96
N SER A 334 13.68 -12.65 0.10
CA SER A 334 14.19 -12.69 -1.28
C SER A 334 15.72 -12.72 -1.34
N THR A 335 16.40 -12.01 -0.42
CA THR A 335 17.87 -11.96 -0.33
C THR A 335 18.46 -13.29 0.12
N ARG A 336 17.83 -13.96 1.11
CA ARG A 336 18.24 -15.28 1.59
C ARG A 336 18.06 -16.35 0.50
N ASN A 337 16.88 -16.41 -0.12
CA ASN A 337 16.58 -17.31 -1.23
C ASN A 337 17.55 -17.08 -2.43
N ALA A 338 17.86 -15.82 -2.77
CA ALA A 338 18.85 -15.54 -3.81
C ALA A 338 20.27 -16.03 -3.45
N GLY A 339 20.62 -16.05 -2.16
CA GLY A 339 21.85 -16.68 -1.66
C GLY A 339 21.85 -18.19 -1.90
N GLU A 340 20.84 -18.90 -1.41
CA GLU A 340 20.72 -20.35 -1.61
C GLU A 340 20.75 -20.76 -3.09
N VAL A 341 20.08 -20.00 -3.97
CA VAL A 341 20.11 -20.25 -5.41
C VAL A 341 21.50 -19.99 -5.98
N LEU A 342 22.23 -18.97 -5.51
CA LEU A 342 23.60 -18.69 -5.92
C LEU A 342 24.55 -19.81 -5.50
N ASP A 343 24.40 -20.36 -4.29
CA ASP A 343 25.24 -21.46 -3.78
C ASP A 343 25.01 -22.74 -4.59
N ARG A 344 23.74 -23.11 -4.83
CA ARG A 344 23.38 -24.26 -5.70
C ARG A 344 23.92 -24.10 -7.12
N LEU A 345 23.80 -22.91 -7.72
CA LEU A 345 24.37 -22.61 -9.03
C LEU A 345 25.91 -22.66 -9.04
N THR A 346 26.56 -22.24 -7.96
CA THR A 346 28.03 -22.28 -7.82
C THR A 346 28.54 -23.71 -7.76
N LEU A 347 27.89 -24.59 -6.99
CA LEU A 347 28.20 -26.02 -6.95
C LEU A 347 28.00 -26.69 -8.33
N SER A 348 26.88 -26.39 -9.00
CA SER A 348 26.60 -26.89 -10.35
C SER A 348 27.63 -26.40 -11.36
N TYR A 349 27.99 -25.11 -11.33
CA TYR A 349 29.01 -24.52 -12.22
C TYR A 349 30.38 -25.16 -12.01
N ASN A 350 30.80 -25.35 -10.76
CA ASN A 350 32.09 -25.98 -10.46
C ASN A 350 32.15 -27.43 -10.94
N ARG A 351 31.07 -28.20 -10.76
CA ARG A 351 30.94 -29.57 -11.28
C ARG A 351 30.99 -29.60 -12.81
N SER A 352 30.20 -28.75 -13.49
CA SER A 352 30.19 -28.67 -14.96
C SER A 352 31.52 -28.17 -15.53
N ARG A 353 32.23 -27.29 -14.82
CA ARG A 353 33.59 -26.86 -15.19
C ARG A 353 34.60 -27.99 -15.06
N GLN A 354 34.56 -28.76 -13.97
CA GLN A 354 35.42 -29.94 -13.78
C GLN A 354 35.15 -31.01 -14.84
N ALA A 355 33.87 -31.26 -15.16
CA ALA A 355 33.49 -32.17 -16.24
C ALA A 355 34.01 -31.71 -17.62
N SER A 356 33.94 -30.40 -17.92
CA SER A 356 34.52 -29.84 -19.15
C SER A 356 36.04 -30.07 -19.21
N ILE A 357 36.77 -29.69 -18.15
CA ILE A 357 38.24 -29.84 -18.09
C ILE A 357 38.65 -31.31 -18.21
N THR A 358 37.97 -32.23 -17.52
CA THR A 358 38.28 -33.67 -17.61
C THR A 358 37.97 -34.23 -19.00
N THR A 359 36.89 -33.79 -19.65
CA THR A 359 36.56 -34.20 -21.03
C THR A 359 37.59 -33.65 -22.02
N GLU A 360 37.95 -32.37 -21.92
CA GLU A 360 38.98 -31.72 -22.75
C GLU A 360 40.35 -32.44 -22.60
N LEU A 361 40.74 -32.82 -21.39
CA LEU A 361 41.95 -33.60 -21.14
C LEU A 361 41.88 -35.02 -21.74
N ILE A 362 40.74 -35.70 -21.64
CA ILE A 362 40.53 -37.02 -22.26
C ILE A 362 40.58 -36.92 -23.79
N GLU A 363 39.98 -35.89 -24.38
CA GLU A 363 40.03 -35.62 -25.84
C GLU A 363 41.47 -35.36 -26.30
N ILE A 364 42.27 -34.58 -25.56
CA ILE A 364 43.69 -34.35 -25.84
C ILE A 364 44.51 -35.65 -25.75
N ILE A 365 44.35 -36.43 -24.68
CA ILE A 365 45.10 -37.68 -24.49
C ILE A 365 44.73 -38.70 -25.57
N SER A 366 43.44 -38.82 -25.91
CA SER A 366 42.96 -39.74 -26.95
C SER A 366 43.47 -39.32 -28.33
N GLY A 367 43.51 -38.02 -28.63
CA GLY A 367 44.06 -37.49 -29.88
C GLY A 367 45.56 -37.66 -30.01
N ALA A 368 46.32 -37.54 -28.90
CA ALA A 368 47.75 -37.81 -28.89
C ALA A 368 48.07 -39.30 -29.08
N ALA A 369 47.37 -40.18 -28.36
CA ALA A 369 47.53 -41.64 -28.50
C ALA A 369 47.20 -42.14 -29.92
N ALA A 370 46.25 -41.50 -30.61
CA ALA A 370 45.90 -41.81 -32.00
C ALA A 370 46.92 -41.30 -33.06
N LEU A 371 48.01 -40.65 -32.62
CA LEU A 371 49.14 -40.22 -33.47
C LEU A 371 50.43 -41.01 -33.19
N GLU A 372 50.49 -41.77 -32.08
CA GLU A 372 51.65 -42.60 -31.70
C GLU A 372 51.51 -44.07 -32.12
N GLY A 373 50.31 -44.49 -32.57
CA GLY A 373 50.02 -45.83 -33.11
C GLY A 373 49.53 -45.79 -34.54
#